data_AF-A0A935BUT9-F1
#
_entry.id   AF-A0A935BUT9-F1
#
_cell.length_a   1.000
_cell.length_b   1.000
_cell.length_c   1.000
_cell.angle_alpha   90.00
_cell.angle_beta   90.00
_cell.angle_gamma   90.00
#
_symmetry.space_group_name_H-M   'P 1'
#
loop_
_entity.id
_entity.type
_entity.pdbx_description
1 polymer ?
#
loop_
_entity_poly.entity_id
_entity_poly.type
_entity_poly.pdbx_seq_one_letter_code
_entity_poly.pdbx_strand_id
1 'polypeptide(L)'
;MQFDLLLVSLLRGLVEVAGLALLGQGALALLAGKYRHQNIFYKLFQIVTAPVVKAVRYITPRFVIDAHIPMLTFFLLFWLWIVLAIGKRYLCGLHGLAC
;
A
#
# COMPACT_ATOMS: atom_id res chain seq x y z
N MET A 1 -19.32 -10.42 13.54
CA MET A 1 -18.66 -11.75 13.66
C MET A 1 -17.96 -12.15 12.36
N GLN A 2 -18.67 -12.56 11.28
CA GLN A 2 -18.02 -12.89 9.98
C GLN A 2 -17.53 -11.62 9.23
N PHE A 3 -18.35 -10.56 9.25
CA PHE A 3 -18.09 -9.35 8.48
C PHE A 3 -16.80 -8.64 8.90
N ASP A 4 -16.47 -8.61 10.19
CA ASP A 4 -15.26 -7.96 10.72
C ASP A 4 -13.98 -8.63 10.18
N LEU A 5 -13.95 -9.97 10.19
CA LEU A 5 -12.82 -10.75 9.67
C LEU A 5 -12.71 -10.67 8.15
N LEU A 6 -13.84 -10.63 7.44
CA LEU A 6 -13.88 -10.43 5.99
C LEU A 6 -13.37 -9.03 5.62
N LEU A 7 -13.81 -8.00 6.34
CA LEU A 7 -13.40 -6.62 6.09
C LEU A 7 -11.91 -6.43 6.32
N VAL A 8 -11.36 -6.96 7.42
CA VAL A 8 -9.92 -6.92 7.72
C VAL A 8 -9.12 -7.71 6.67
N SER A 9 -9.61 -8.86 6.21
CA SER A 9 -8.93 -9.67 5.20
C SER A 9 -8.94 -8.99 3.82
N LEU A 10 -10.07 -8.39 3.42
CA LEU A 10 -10.20 -7.60 2.20
C LEU A 10 -9.26 -6.39 2.23
N LEU A 11 -9.27 -5.63 3.32
CA LEU A 11 -8.37 -4.48 3.51
C LEU A 11 -6.91 -4.90 3.42
N ARG A 12 -6.52 -6.00 4.09
CA ARG A 12 -5.16 -6.52 4.04
C ARG A 12 -4.75 -6.91 2.63
N GLY A 13 -5.62 -7.58 1.88
CA GLY A 13 -5.38 -7.95 0.48
C GLY A 13 -5.21 -6.73 -0.42
N LEU A 14 -6.05 -5.70 -0.26
CA LEU A 14 -5.91 -4.44 -0.99
C LEU A 14 -4.60 -3.73 -0.67
N VAL A 15 -4.19 -3.71 0.60
CA VAL A 15 -2.92 -3.15 1.05
C VAL A 15 -1.73 -3.93 0.48
N GLU A 16 -1.81 -5.27 0.41
CA GLU A 16 -0.80 -6.12 -0.21
C GLU A 16 -0.62 -5.83 -1.70
N VAL A 17 -1.72 -5.80 -2.45
CA VAL A 17 -1.69 -5.51 -3.89
C VAL A 17 -1.18 -4.09 -4.14
N ALA A 18 -1.63 -3.11 -3.36
CA ALA A 18 -1.14 -1.73 -3.46
C ALA A 18 0.35 -1.61 -3.09
N GLY A 19 0.80 -2.32 -2.06
CA GLY A 19 2.19 -2.37 -1.63
C GLY A 19 3.10 -3.00 -2.69
N LEU A 20 2.69 -4.12 -3.27
CA LEU A 20 3.40 -4.78 -4.37
C LEU A 20 3.41 -3.91 -5.63
N ALA A 21 2.32 -3.20 -5.93
CA ALA A 21 2.27 -2.27 -7.06
C ALA A 21 3.24 -1.08 -6.89
N LEU A 22 3.35 -0.53 -5.67
CA LEU A 22 4.34 0.51 -5.35
C LEU A 22 5.77 -0.01 -5.41
N LEU A 23 6.01 -1.24 -4.93
CA LEU A 23 7.31 -1.91 -5.05
C LEU A 23 7.69 -2.09 -6.53
N GLY A 24 6.75 -2.56 -7.36
CA GLY A 24 6.93 -2.67 -8.81
C GLY A 24 7.23 -1.33 -9.45
N GLN A 25 6.52 -0.27 -9.06
CA GLN A 25 6.79 1.09 -9.54
C GLN A 25 8.18 1.59 -9.12
N GLY A 26 8.61 1.33 -7.88
CA GLY A 26 9.93 1.70 -7.37
C GLY A 26 11.05 0.92 -8.06
N ALA A 27 10.89 -0.38 -8.25
CA ALA A 27 11.82 -1.22 -8.99
C ALA A 27 11.95 -0.76 -10.45
N LEU A 28 10.82 -0.48 -11.12
CA LEU A 28 10.82 0.08 -12.47
C LEU A 28 11.40 1.50 -12.52
N ALA A 29 11.24 2.32 -11.48
CA ALA A 29 11.88 3.64 -11.42
C ALA A 29 13.41 3.52 -11.34
N LEU A 30 13.92 2.55 -10.57
CA LEU A 30 15.35 2.26 -10.46
C LEU A 30 15.90 1.69 -11.76
N LEU A 31 15.21 0.72 -12.37
CA LEU A 31 15.62 0.06 -13.61
C LEU A 31 15.51 0.98 -14.84
N ALA A 32 14.43 1.74 -14.98
CA ALA A 32 14.20 2.61 -16.12
C ALA A 32 14.95 3.95 -16.03
N GLY A 33 15.53 4.28 -14.87
CA GLY A 33 16.47 5.39 -14.71
C GLY A 33 15.92 6.73 -15.19
N LYS A 34 16.44 7.29 -16.29
CA LYS A 34 15.99 8.59 -16.87
C LYS A 34 14.87 8.43 -17.91
N TYR A 35 14.62 7.22 -18.43
CA TYR A 35 13.61 6.93 -19.47
C TYR A 35 12.25 6.51 -18.91
N ARG A 36 11.97 6.81 -17.63
CA ARG A 36 10.74 6.41 -16.92
C ARG A 36 9.46 6.83 -17.66
N HIS A 37 9.50 7.94 -18.40
CA HIS A 37 8.34 8.49 -19.09
C HIS A 37 7.94 7.76 -20.38
N GLN A 38 8.87 7.03 -21.01
CA GLN A 38 8.56 6.20 -22.19
C GLN A 38 8.04 4.81 -21.82
N ASN A 39 8.15 4.41 -20.56
CA ASN A 39 7.85 3.04 -20.15
C ASN A 39 6.37 2.89 -19.79
N ILE A 40 5.60 2.18 -20.63
CA ILE A 40 4.16 1.96 -20.48
C ILE A 40 3.84 1.29 -19.13
N PHE A 41 4.68 0.33 -18.71
CA PHE A 41 4.52 -0.35 -17.42
C PHE A 41 4.62 0.63 -16.26
N TYR A 42 5.56 1.58 -16.30
CA TYR A 42 5.69 2.60 -15.26
C TYR A 42 4.44 3.47 -15.16
N LYS A 43 3.86 3.88 -16.30
CA LYS A 43 2.59 4.62 -16.32
C LYS A 43 1.42 3.80 -15.77
N LEU A 44 1.34 2.51 -16.10
CA LEU A 44 0.29 1.63 -15.60
C LEU A 44 0.36 1.52 -14.07
N PHE A 45 1.54 1.24 -13.53
CA PHE A 45 1.75 1.24 -12.08
C PHE A 45 1.44 2.59 -11.47
N GLN A 46 1.86 3.70 -12.10
CA GLN A 46 1.54 5.05 -11.62
C GLN A 46 0.03 5.31 -11.59
N ILE A 47 -0.76 4.81 -12.55
CA ILE A 47 -2.22 4.95 -12.56
C ILE A 47 -2.85 4.14 -11.41
N VAL A 48 -2.36 2.92 -11.17
CA VAL A 48 -2.83 2.05 -10.09
C VAL A 48 -2.49 2.61 -8.72
N THR A 49 -1.29 3.19 -8.55
CA THR A 49 -0.84 3.74 -7.26
C THR A 49 -1.27 5.18 -7.03
N ALA A 50 -1.64 5.93 -8.07
CA ALA A 50 -2.14 7.30 -7.97
C ALA A 50 -3.25 7.51 -6.92
N PRO A 51 -4.33 6.70 -6.85
CA PRO A 51 -5.37 6.89 -5.84
C PRO A 51 -4.83 6.66 -4.42
N VAL A 52 -3.95 5.66 -4.24
CA VAL A 52 -3.33 5.34 -2.95
C VAL A 52 -2.41 6.48 -2.49
N VAL A 53 -1.55 6.97 -3.40
CA VAL A 53 -0.66 8.10 -3.16
C VAL A 53 -1.45 9.37 -2.85
N LYS A 54 -2.57 9.62 -3.54
CA LYS A 54 -3.48 10.74 -3.23
C LYS A 54 -4.11 10.60 -1.85
N ALA A 55 -4.57 9.40 -1.48
CA ALA A 55 -5.14 9.14 -0.16
C ALA A 55 -4.10 9.40 0.95
N VAL A 56 -2.88 8.91 0.77
CA VAL A 56 -1.78 9.18 1.70
C VAL A 56 -1.45 10.68 1.73
N ARG A 57 -1.38 11.36 0.59
CA ARG A 57 -1.12 12.81 0.53
C ARG A 57 -2.24 13.65 1.17
N TYR A 58 -3.47 13.14 1.22
CA TYR A 58 -4.57 13.79 1.94
C TYR A 58 -4.40 13.70 3.45
N ILE A 59 -3.87 12.56 3.94
CA ILE A 59 -3.61 12.33 5.36
C ILE A 59 -2.29 12.99 5.80
N THR A 60 -1.29 13.03 4.92
CA THR A 60 0.06 13.50 5.25
C THR A 60 0.15 15.02 5.07
N PRO A 61 0.66 15.78 6.05
CA PRO A 61 0.78 17.23 5.93
C PRO A 61 1.73 17.64 4.79
N ARG A 62 1.52 18.85 4.24
CA ARG A 62 2.27 19.44 3.09
C ARG A 62 3.77 19.64 3.32
N PHE A 63 4.29 19.24 4.48
CA PHE A 63 5.68 19.38 4.87
C PHE A 63 6.60 18.39 4.12
N VAL A 64 6.03 17.34 3.53
CA VAL A 64 6.79 16.32 2.78
C VAL A 64 6.93 16.73 1.32
N ILE A 65 8.17 16.74 0.82
CA ILE A 65 8.49 16.98 -0.59
C ILE A 65 7.87 15.87 -1.46
N ASP A 66 7.18 16.27 -2.55
CA ASP A 66 6.45 15.35 -3.45
C ASP A 66 7.29 14.19 -4.02
N ALA A 67 8.61 14.38 -4.10
CA ALA A 67 9.55 13.34 -4.53
C ALA A 67 9.59 12.12 -3.60
N HIS A 68 9.36 12.29 -2.30
CA HIS A 68 9.44 11.20 -1.31
C HIS A 68 8.06 10.61 -0.97
N ILE A 69 6.97 11.25 -1.40
CA ILE A 69 5.59 10.77 -1.15
C ILE A 69 5.40 9.31 -1.58
N PRO A 70 5.87 8.82 -2.75
CA PRO A 70 5.67 7.42 -3.15
C PRO A 70 6.36 6.44 -2.19
N MET A 71 7.55 6.79 -1.72
CA MET A 71 8.32 5.96 -0.78
C MET A 71 7.68 5.98 0.62
N LEU A 72 7.20 7.14 1.07
CA LEU A 72 6.41 7.26 2.29
C LEU A 72 5.09 6.48 2.22
N THR A 73 4.40 6.52 1.08
CA THR A 73 3.18 5.75 0.82
C THR A 73 3.46 4.25 0.96
N PHE A 74 4.60 3.78 0.44
CA PHE A 74 5.03 2.40 0.62
C PHE A 74 5.28 2.04 2.09
N PHE A 75 6.04 2.87 2.82
CA PHE A 75 6.30 2.65 4.25
C PHE A 75 5.00 2.65 5.08
N LEU A 76 4.08 3.56 4.78
CA LEU A 76 2.78 3.63 5.46
C LEU A 76 1.93 2.39 5.16
N LEU A 77 1.86 1.94 3.90
CA LEU A 77 1.16 0.70 3.56
C LEU A 77 1.79 -0.53 4.20
N PHE A 78 3.12 -0.58 4.27
CA PHE A 78 3.84 -1.66 4.94
C PHE A 78 3.50 -1.72 6.44
N TRP A 79 3.52 -0.58 7.13
CA TRP A 79 3.09 -0.50 8.53
C TRP A 79 1.61 -0.85 8.70
N LEU A 80 0.74 -0.33 7.83
CA LEU A 80 -0.69 -0.64 7.84
C LEU A 80 -0.94 -2.14 7.65
N TRP A 81 -0.17 -2.80 6.79
CA TRP A 81 -0.23 -4.24 6.60
C TRP A 81 0.14 -5.02 7.87
N ILE A 82 1.21 -4.61 8.57
CA ILE A 82 1.61 -5.21 9.86
C ILE A 82 0.49 -5.03 10.90
N VAL A 83 -0.04 -3.82 11.03
CA VAL A 83 -1.12 -3.52 11.99
C VAL A 83 -2.38 -4.34 11.67
N LEU A 84 -2.76 -4.45 10.40
CA LEU A 84 -3.89 -5.28 9.97
C LEU A 84 -3.65 -6.77 10.24
N ALA A 85 -2.42 -7.26 10.03
CA ALA A 85 -2.05 -8.65 10.32
C ALA A 85 -2.17 -8.96 11.82
N ILE A 86 -1.66 -8.06 12.66
CA ILE A 86 -1.74 -8.16 14.12
C ILE A 86 -3.20 -8.05 14.57
N GLY A 87 -3.95 -7.07 14.06
CA GLY A 87 -5.36 -6.86 14.38
C GLY A 87 -6.24 -8.06 14.04
N LYS A 88 -6.03 -8.68 12.87
CA LYS A 88 -6.71 -9.95 12.51
C LYS A 88 -6.44 -11.03 13.56
N ARG A 89 -5.19 -11.16 14.00
CA ARG A 89 -4.78 -12.17 15.00
C ARG A 89 -5.42 -11.91 16.37
N TYR A 90 -5.49 -10.65 16.81
CA TYR A 90 -6.21 -10.27 18.03
C TYR A 90 -7.71 -10.54 17.93
N LEU A 91 -8.34 -10.19 16.81
CA LEU A 91 -9.77 -10.46 16.56
C LEU A 91 -10.06 -11.97 16.52
N CYS A 92 -9.16 -12.78 15.98
CA CYS A 92 -9.29 -14.24 16.01
C CYS A 92 -9.12 -14.81 17.43
N GLY A 93 -8.18 -14.29 18.22
CA GLY A 93 -8.01 -14.66 19.63
C GLY A 93 -9.23 -14.33 20.49
N LEU A 94 -9.84 -13.15 20.27
CA LEU A 94 -11.08 -12.74 20.95
C LEU A 94 -12.28 -13.65 20.62
N HIS A 95 -12.31 -14.22 19.43
CA HIS A 95 -13.39 -15.12 18.99
C HIS A 95 -13.06 -16.61 19.17
N GLY A 96 -11.91 -16.97 19.76
CA GLY A 96 -11.53 -18.36 20.00
C GLY A 96 -11.22 -19.17 18.73
N LEU A 97 -10.92 -18.49 17.62
CA LEU A 97 -10.63 -19.10 16.32
C LEU A 97 -9.12 -19.17 16.08
N ALA A 98 -8.60 -20.30 15.60
CA ALA A 98 -7.21 -20.43 15.16
C ALA A 98 -7.07 -19.90 13.72
N CYS A 99 -6.37 -18.78 13.52
CA CYS A 99 -6.14 -18.12 12.22
C CYS A 99 -4.76 -17.45 12.17
#